data_AF-A0A356NIT4-F1
#
_entry.id   AF-A0A356NIT4-F1
#
_cell.length_a   1.000
_cell.length_b   1.000
_cell.length_c   1.000
_cell.angle_alpha   90.00
_cell.angle_beta   90.00
_cell.angle_gamma   90.00
#
_symmetry.space_group_name_H-M   'P 1'
#
loop_
_entity.id
_entity.type
_entity.pdbx_description
1 polymer ?
#
loop_
_entity_poly.entity_id
_entity_poly.type
_entity_poly.pdbx_seq_one_letter_code
_entity_poly.pdbx_strand_id
1 'polypeptide(L)' 'PKEGTVYIVSVSGTKMYEQDPRNYTEFGMTNTATYQVLDIQISGDRLVYRAYDIDGKLKDELVIQK' A
#
# COMPACT_ATOMS: atom_id res chain seq x y z
N PRO A 1 11.44 5.97 7.63
CA PRO A 1 10.16 6.68 7.38
C PRO A 1 10.22 8.08 8.00
N LYS A 2 9.92 9.14 7.24
CA LYS A 2 9.60 10.45 7.86
C LYS A 2 8.47 10.20 8.86
N GLU A 3 8.57 10.72 10.08
CA GLU A 3 7.81 10.35 11.31
C GLU A 3 6.28 10.53 11.26
N GLY A 4 5.65 10.57 10.09
CA GLY A 4 4.23 10.79 9.91
C GLY A 4 3.41 9.53 9.64
N THR A 5 2.10 9.67 9.71
CA THR A 5 1.12 8.66 9.29
C THR A 5 1.24 8.38 7.80
N VAL A 6 1.26 7.09 7.43
CA VAL A 6 1.19 6.66 6.04
C VAL A 6 -0.27 6.41 5.66
N TYR A 7 -0.69 6.99 4.54
CA TYR A 7 -2.03 6.80 3.97
C TYR A 7 -1.95 5.85 2.79
N ILE A 8 -2.68 4.74 2.86
CA ILE A 8 -2.87 3.80 1.75
C ILE A 8 -4.20 4.11 1.08
N VAL A 9 -4.18 4.36 -0.23
CA VAL A 9 -5.38 4.48 -1.06
C VAL A 9 -5.47 3.26 -1.95
N SER A 10 -6.47 2.42 -1.71
CA SER A 10 -6.75 1.21 -2.51
C SER A 10 -8.16 1.29 -3.06
N VAL A 11 -8.29 1.19 -4.37
CA VAL A 11 -9.58 1.17 -5.08
C VAL A 11 -9.73 -0.18 -5.75
N SER A 12 -10.46 -1.08 -5.11
CA SER A 12 -10.67 -2.46 -5.58
C SER A 12 -11.94 -2.63 -6.43
N GLY A 13 -12.43 -1.54 -7.04
CA GLY A 13 -13.62 -1.56 -7.91
C GLY A 13 -13.31 -2.00 -9.34
N THR A 14 -14.36 -2.29 -10.12
CA THR A 14 -14.21 -2.61 -11.56
C THR A 14 -13.92 -1.39 -12.43
N LYS A 15 -14.05 -0.18 -11.88
CA LYS A 15 -13.75 1.08 -12.58
C LYS A 15 -12.32 1.49 -12.32
N MET A 16 -11.58 1.70 -13.40
CA MET A 16 -10.21 2.21 -13.36
C MET A 16 -10.16 3.69 -13.75
N TYR A 17 -9.24 4.42 -13.14
CA TYR A 17 -9.05 5.84 -13.34
C TYR A 17 -7.57 6.16 -13.54
N GLU A 18 -7.30 7.17 -14.36
CA GLU A 18 -5.98 7.81 -14.35
C GLU A 18 -5.80 8.60 -13.07
N GLN A 19 -4.55 8.76 -12.65
CA GLN A 19 -4.19 9.48 -11.44
C GLN A 19 -3.09 10.49 -11.78
N ASP A 20 -3.39 11.77 -11.55
CA ASP A 20 -2.38 12.82 -11.63
C ASP A 20 -1.29 12.61 -10.57
N PRO A 21 -0.02 12.91 -10.89
CA PRO A 21 1.06 12.82 -9.93
C PRO A 21 0.83 13.81 -8.80
N ARG A 22 1.05 13.35 -7.56
CA ARG A 22 1.01 14.21 -6.37
C ARG A 22 2.34 14.14 -5.65
N ASN A 23 2.83 15.28 -5.19
CA ASN A 23 4.14 15.41 -4.53
C ASN A 23 4.28 14.60 -3.22
N TYR A 24 3.16 14.18 -2.64
CA TYR A 24 3.10 13.35 -1.43
C TYR A 24 2.91 11.85 -1.73
N THR A 25 2.78 11.47 -3.00
CA THR A 25 2.66 10.06 -3.39
C THR A 25 4.06 9.45 -3.47
N GLU A 26 4.40 8.61 -2.51
CA GLU A 26 5.65 7.83 -2.52
C GLU A 26 5.58 6.71 -3.56
N PHE A 27 4.47 5.97 -3.58
CA PHE A 27 4.19 4.90 -4.54
C PHE A 27 2.77 5.07 -5.09
N GLY A 28 2.63 4.89 -6.42
CA GLY A 28 1.35 5.00 -7.11
C GLY A 28 1.29 4.06 -8.31
N MET A 29 0.16 3.39 -8.46
CA MET A 29 -0.14 2.52 -9.60
C MET A 29 -1.62 2.67 -9.94
N THR A 30 -1.93 2.77 -11.22
CA THR A 30 -3.31 2.82 -11.73
C THR A 30 -3.63 1.55 -12.51
N ASN A 31 -4.91 1.36 -12.85
CA ASN A 31 -5.40 0.25 -13.68
C ASN A 31 -5.00 -1.15 -13.17
N THR A 32 -4.78 -1.30 -11.86
CA THR A 32 -4.34 -2.56 -11.26
C THR A 32 -5.17 -2.87 -10.03
N ALA A 33 -5.94 -3.94 -10.11
CA ALA A 33 -6.66 -4.45 -8.95
C ALA A 33 -5.68 -5.09 -7.98
N THR A 34 -5.77 -4.71 -6.71
CA THR A 34 -4.92 -5.24 -5.64
C THR A 34 -5.73 -5.61 -4.41
N TYR A 35 -5.21 -6.55 -3.63
CA TYR A 35 -5.61 -6.78 -2.25
C TYR A 35 -4.44 -6.47 -1.31
N GLN A 36 -4.76 -6.09 -0.08
CA GLN A 36 -3.79 -5.64 0.91
C GLN A 36 -3.72 -6.63 2.07
N VAL A 37 -2.50 -6.92 2.51
CA VAL A 37 -2.22 -7.72 3.69
C VAL A 37 -1.50 -6.84 4.71
N LEU A 38 -2.03 -6.81 5.93
CA LEU A 38 -1.41 -6.17 7.08
C LEU A 38 -0.98 -7.26 8.06
N ASP A 39 0.32 -7.37 8.28
CA ASP A 39 0.92 -8.22 9.30
C ASP A 39 1.35 -7.32 10.47
N ILE A 40 0.74 -7.52 11.65
CA ILE A 40 0.92 -6.67 12.83
C ILE A 40 1.50 -7.51 13.96
N GLN A 41 2.70 -7.15 14.38
CA GLN A 41 3.44 -7.81 15.46
C GLN A 41 3.43 -6.90 16.69
N ILE A 42 2.58 -7.24 17.67
CA ILE A 42 2.38 -6.43 18.87
C ILE A 42 3.63 -6.43 19.76
N SER A 43 4.25 -7.59 19.98
CA SER A 43 5.42 -7.72 20.88
C SER A 43 6.72 -7.13 20.32
N GLY A 44 6.69 -6.52 19.14
CA GLY A 44 7.85 -5.90 18.50
C GLY A 44 7.52 -4.60 17.78
N ASP A 45 6.36 -4.00 18.08
CA ASP A 45 5.92 -2.70 17.54
C ASP A 45 6.12 -2.54 16.02
N ARG A 46 5.85 -3.64 15.29
CA ARG A 46 6.14 -3.75 13.87
C ARG A 46 4.86 -4.00 13.07
N LEU A 47 4.71 -3.24 12.00
CA LEU A 47 3.67 -3.44 10.99
C LEU A 47 4.32 -3.63 9.63
N VAL A 48 3.92 -4.68 8.93
CA VAL A 48 4.30 -4.92 7.54
C VAL A 48 3.04 -4.85 6.67
N TYR A 49 3.02 -3.86 5.80
CA TYR A 49 2.02 -3.70 4.76
C TYR A 49 2.54 -4.31 3.46
N ARG A 50 1.68 -5.05 2.76
CA ARG A 50 1.93 -5.55 1.42
C ARG A 50 0.70 -5.39 0.54
N ALA A 51 0.91 -4.97 -0.71
CA ALA A 51 -0.10 -5.01 -1.76
C ALA A 51 0.27 -6.09 -2.78
N TYR A 52 -0.72 -6.91 -3.16
CA TYR A 52 -0.58 -7.93 -4.18
C TYR A 52 -1.60 -7.70 -5.28
N ASP A 53 -1.27 -8.02 -6.53
CA ASP A 53 -2.27 -8.12 -7.59
C ASP A 53 -3.09 -9.41 -7.49
N ILE A 54 -4.07 -9.56 -8.40
CA ILE A 54 -4.98 -10.70 -8.45
C ILE A 54 -4.27 -12.05 -8.68
N ASP A 55 -3.05 -12.03 -9.22
CA ASP A 55 -2.22 -13.22 -9.45
C ASP A 55 -1.32 -13.52 -8.24
N GLY A 56 -1.41 -12.72 -7.17
CA GLY A 56 -0.61 -12.86 -5.95
C GLY A 56 0.80 -12.28 -6.07
N LYS A 57 1.08 -11.44 -7.08
CA LYS A 57 2.39 -10.80 -7.24
C LYS A 57 2.47 -9.53 -6.41
N LEU A 58 3.54 -9.42 -5.61
CA LEU A 58 3.82 -8.24 -4.79
C LEU A 58 4.00 -6.99 -5.66
N LYS A 59 3.29 -5.92 -5.31
CA LYS A 59 3.35 -4.60 -5.99
C LYS A 59 3.99 -3.53 -5.14
N ASP A 60 3.71 -3.54 -3.85
CA ASP A 60 4.25 -2.57 -2.90
C ASP A 60 4.42 -3.22 -1.53
N GLU A 61 5.44 -2.77 -0.79
CA GLU A 61 5.73 -3.20 0.58
C GLU A 61 6.22 -2.00 1.39
N LEU A 62 5.68 -1.90 2.61
CA LEU A 62 6.12 -0.94 3.60
C LEU A 62 6.27 -1.64 4.95
N VAL A 63 7.38 -1.35 5.63
CA VAL A 63 7.58 -1.71 7.03
C VAL A 63 7.56 -0.45 7.88
N ILE A 64 6.68 -0.44 8.88
CA ILE A 64 6.69 0.55 9.95
C ILE A 64 7.23 -0.15 11.20
N GLN A 65 8.27 0.43 11.76
CA GLN A 65 8.86 0.02 13.03
C GLN A 65 8.73 1.20 13.99
N LYS A 66 8.20 0.96 15.18
CA LYS A 66 8.27 1.88 16.31
C LYS A 66 9.25 1.36 17.36
#